data_AF-A0A5C7XE08-F1
#
_entry.id   AF-A0A5C7XE08-F1
#
_cell.length_a   1.000
_cell.length_b   1.000
_cell.length_c   1.000
_cell.angle_alpha   90.00
_cell.angle_beta   90.00
_cell.angle_gamma   90.00
#
_symmetry.space_group_name_H-M   'P 1'
#
loop_
_entity.id
_entity.type
_entity.pdbx_description
1 polymer ?
#
loop_
_entity_poly.entity_id
_entity_poly.type
_entity_poly.pdbx_seq_one_letter_code
_entity_poly.pdbx_strand_id
1 'polypeptide(L)'
;MNQKSARLALAPQSSADGVERGPTNAATGAAGAVVDCDVLVIGGGPAGATAATLLARRGWRVLCLEKSRHPRFHIGESLLPMNLPILERLGVLAAVDAIGVRKTGADFPKPGGDGATNVFRFERALYASPGHAYQVRRDEFDALLFDNARAAGADARDGVAVTGVAFGADDRPTVAYARDDAGRAFEIRMRHLIDASGRDTFLGNRLKTKRKLDRHQSAALFSHYRGVERRPGEDAGNITIERFEHGWVWLIPLRDDVMSVGAVCSPEYLKQRRGDGAEFLERTLDRIPTVRARMRGATRVAPVHATGNYSYRNARMSGPGWTMVGDAYAFIDPVFSSGVYLAMHGAERAAEVVDAALREPAREARLQRALRKELDKGLAEFSWFIYRFTGPVMRQLFSNPRNALQIEQAVISMLAGDVYAHPGVTRRLRLFRAIYALTALGMARTAWRDRWRRTRRPAVEFGGDTLQTDGSADEATNVARAAAVGPSGDLMEATTGTPGGVKSPAEPLEHA
;
A
#
# COMPACT_ATOMS: atom_id res chain seq x y z
N MET A 1 -51.67 -11.09 -39.54
CA MET A 1 -50.82 -9.94 -39.20
C MET A 1 -49.36 -10.39 -39.19
N ASN A 2 -48.54 -9.71 -40.00
CA ASN A 2 -47.13 -9.90 -40.38
C ASN A 2 -46.18 -10.56 -39.35
N GLN A 3 -45.42 -11.60 -39.75
CA GLN A 3 -44.01 -11.59 -40.24
C GLN A 3 -43.01 -11.14 -39.16
N LYS A 4 -41.93 -11.83 -38.79
CA LYS A 4 -41.09 -12.86 -39.45
C LYS A 4 -40.40 -13.71 -38.37
N SER A 5 -40.52 -15.03 -38.49
CA SER A 5 -39.64 -16.02 -37.88
C SER A 5 -38.75 -16.58 -38.97
N ALA A 6 -37.43 -16.62 -38.76
CA ALA A 6 -36.51 -17.36 -39.61
C ALA A 6 -35.60 -18.23 -38.73
N ARG A 7 -35.88 -19.54 -38.76
CA ARG A 7 -34.91 -20.58 -38.46
C ARG A 7 -33.93 -20.65 -39.63
N LEU A 8 -32.64 -20.80 -39.35
CA LEU A 8 -31.80 -21.60 -40.23
C LEU A 8 -30.82 -22.42 -39.40
N ALA A 9 -30.87 -23.72 -39.65
CA ALA A 9 -30.01 -24.74 -39.07
C ALA A 9 -28.57 -24.59 -39.60
N LEU A 10 -27.59 -24.86 -38.75
CA LEU A 10 -26.20 -25.05 -39.13
C LEU A 10 -25.78 -26.46 -38.70
N ALA A 11 -25.55 -27.32 -39.69
CA ALA A 11 -24.74 -28.53 -39.59
C ALA A 11 -23.26 -28.15 -39.84
N PRO A 12 -22.30 -29.02 -39.47
CA PRO A 12 -20.97 -28.62 -39.03
C PRO A 12 -20.00 -28.40 -40.20
N GLN A 13 -19.12 -27.41 -40.07
CA GLN A 13 -17.92 -27.32 -40.90
C GLN A 13 -16.69 -27.29 -40.02
N SER A 14 -15.85 -28.30 -40.21
CA SER A 14 -14.45 -28.28 -39.84
C SER A 14 -13.72 -27.28 -40.73
N SER A 15 -13.01 -26.35 -40.13
CA SER A 15 -11.85 -25.73 -40.77
C SER A 15 -10.76 -25.62 -39.72
N ALA A 16 -9.67 -26.31 -40.01
CA ALA A 16 -8.39 -26.10 -39.37
C ALA A 16 -7.93 -24.70 -39.72
N ASP A 17 -7.83 -23.83 -38.73
CA ASP A 17 -7.09 -22.58 -38.84
C ASP A 17 -6.03 -22.52 -37.74
N GLY A 18 -4.80 -22.51 -38.23
CA GLY A 18 -3.58 -22.53 -37.44
C GLY A 18 -3.51 -21.33 -36.51
N VAL A 19 -3.23 -21.62 -35.23
CA VAL A 19 -2.71 -20.63 -34.31
C VAL A 19 -1.31 -20.27 -34.79
N GLU A 20 -1.19 -19.12 -35.45
CA GLU A 20 0.07 -18.48 -35.79
C GLU A 20 0.88 -18.28 -34.49
N ARG A 21 1.87 -19.15 -34.29
CA ARG A 21 2.95 -18.96 -33.33
C ARG A 21 3.85 -17.89 -33.92
N GLY A 22 3.80 -16.69 -33.34
CA GLY A 22 4.69 -15.59 -33.72
C GLY A 22 6.18 -15.99 -33.69
N PRO A 23 7.03 -15.31 -34.47
CA PRO A 23 8.32 -15.82 -34.87
C PRO A 23 9.24 -16.06 -33.68
N THR A 24 9.71 -17.32 -33.58
CA THR A 24 10.90 -17.71 -32.86
C THR A 24 12.08 -16.97 -33.46
N ASN A 25 12.41 -15.81 -32.91
CA ASN A 25 13.71 -15.20 -33.14
C ASN A 25 14.73 -15.99 -32.33
N ALA A 26 15.13 -17.14 -32.88
CA ALA A 26 16.29 -17.89 -32.43
C ALA A 26 17.53 -17.07 -32.80
N ALA A 27 17.84 -16.08 -31.98
CA ALA A 27 19.17 -15.51 -31.94
C ALA A 27 20.10 -16.61 -31.40
N THR A 28 20.84 -17.22 -32.31
CA THR A 28 22.05 -18.00 -32.06
C THR A 28 23.09 -17.08 -31.42
N GLY A 29 22.93 -16.79 -30.14
CA GLY A 29 23.92 -16.15 -29.27
C GLY A 29 24.57 -17.20 -28.40
N ALA A 30 25.90 -17.14 -28.27
CA ALA A 30 26.77 -18.02 -27.49
C ALA A 30 26.06 -18.72 -26.32
N ALA A 31 26.20 -20.06 -26.24
CA ALA A 31 25.64 -20.88 -25.16
C ALA A 31 25.94 -20.22 -23.80
N GLY A 32 24.93 -19.56 -23.23
CA GLY A 32 25.05 -18.89 -21.95
C GLY A 32 25.37 -19.92 -20.87
N ALA A 33 26.03 -19.49 -19.80
CA ALA A 33 26.22 -20.35 -18.64
C ALA A 33 24.86 -20.92 -18.19
N VAL A 34 24.83 -22.18 -17.77
CA VAL A 34 23.61 -22.80 -17.24
C VAL A 34 23.77 -22.97 -15.74
N VAL A 35 22.78 -22.50 -14.98
CA VAL A 35 22.75 -22.59 -13.52
C VAL A 35 21.66 -23.59 -13.11
N ASP A 36 22.03 -24.60 -12.32
CA ASP A 36 21.09 -25.58 -11.77
C ASP A 36 20.72 -25.21 -10.32
N CYS A 37 19.43 -25.24 -10.01
CA CYS A 37 18.91 -25.06 -8.65
C CYS A 37 17.71 -25.99 -8.40
N ASP A 38 17.35 -26.17 -7.13
CA ASP A 38 16.09 -26.84 -6.79
C ASP A 38 14.93 -25.86 -6.87
N VAL A 39 15.13 -24.63 -6.35
CA VAL A 39 14.12 -23.57 -6.36
C VAL A 39 14.68 -22.27 -6.91
N LEU A 40 14.00 -21.73 -7.93
CA LEU A 40 14.20 -20.36 -8.41
C LEU A 40 13.18 -19.42 -7.76
N VAL A 41 13.65 -18.37 -7.08
CA VAL A 41 12.82 -17.29 -6.53
C VAL A 41 13.03 -16.04 -7.38
N ILE A 42 11.96 -15.50 -7.97
CA ILE A 42 11.99 -14.27 -8.77
C ILE A 42 11.57 -13.09 -7.89
N GLY A 43 12.48 -12.14 -7.64
CA GLY A 43 12.28 -10.96 -6.80
C GLY A 43 12.91 -11.09 -5.41
N GLY A 44 13.64 -10.06 -4.96
CA GLY A 44 14.37 -10.00 -3.69
C GLY A 44 13.69 -9.13 -2.62
N GLY A 45 12.42 -8.76 -2.82
CA GLY A 45 11.64 -8.07 -1.78
C GLY A 45 11.25 -8.99 -0.61
N PRO A 46 10.41 -8.51 0.33
CA PRO A 46 10.10 -9.24 1.56
C PRO A 46 9.56 -10.67 1.35
N ALA A 47 8.74 -10.90 0.32
CA ALA A 47 8.24 -12.24 0.00
C ALA A 47 9.37 -13.18 -0.47
N GLY A 48 10.20 -12.71 -1.40
CA GLY A 48 11.25 -13.51 -2.02
C GLY A 48 12.36 -13.84 -1.04
N ALA A 49 12.85 -12.85 -0.30
CA ALA A 49 13.87 -13.04 0.73
C ALA A 49 13.39 -13.98 1.86
N THR A 50 12.12 -13.88 2.28
CA THR A 50 11.52 -14.80 3.26
C THR A 50 11.48 -16.24 2.73
N ALA A 51 10.97 -16.45 1.51
CA ALA A 51 10.90 -17.78 0.91
C ALA A 51 12.30 -18.38 0.71
N ALA A 52 13.25 -17.58 0.22
CA ALA A 52 14.62 -18.02 -0.03
C ALA A 52 15.33 -18.44 1.25
N THR A 53 15.26 -17.62 2.31
CA THR A 53 15.82 -17.94 3.64
C THR A 53 15.28 -19.27 4.15
N LEU A 54 13.96 -19.43 4.15
CA LEU A 54 13.29 -20.60 4.73
C LEU A 54 13.52 -21.88 3.93
N LEU A 55 13.71 -21.81 2.62
CA LEU A 55 14.01 -22.96 1.78
C LEU A 55 15.49 -23.34 1.85
N ALA A 56 16.39 -22.36 1.88
CA ALA A 56 17.83 -22.60 2.05
C ALA A 56 18.11 -23.30 3.39
N ARG A 57 17.49 -22.83 4.49
CA ARG A 57 17.59 -23.49 5.81
C ARG A 57 17.04 -24.93 5.84
N ARG A 58 16.21 -25.32 4.87
CA ARG A 58 15.71 -26.70 4.71
C ARG A 58 16.60 -27.56 3.79
N GLY A 59 17.74 -27.04 3.36
CA GLY A 59 18.74 -27.75 2.57
C GLY A 59 18.50 -27.73 1.05
N TRP A 60 17.58 -26.90 0.55
CA TRP A 60 17.37 -26.75 -0.89
C TRP A 60 18.41 -25.82 -1.51
N ARG A 61 18.86 -26.11 -2.74
CA ARG A 61 19.66 -25.16 -3.53
C ARG A 61 18.74 -24.09 -4.09
N VAL A 62 18.75 -22.92 -3.47
CA VAL A 62 17.88 -21.81 -3.83
C VAL A 62 18.66 -20.76 -4.60
N LEU A 63 18.17 -20.38 -5.78
CA LEU A 63 18.63 -19.20 -6.52
C LEU A 63 17.57 -18.09 -6.39
N CYS A 64 17.91 -16.96 -5.78
CA CYS A 64 17.02 -15.81 -5.63
C CYS A 64 17.54 -14.63 -6.47
N LEU A 65 16.76 -14.20 -7.47
CA LEU A 65 17.19 -13.17 -8.41
C LEU A 65 16.35 -11.90 -8.27
N GLU A 66 17.01 -10.78 -7.98
CA GLU A 66 16.40 -9.46 -7.90
C GLU A 66 16.90 -8.58 -9.05
N LYS A 67 15.98 -7.94 -9.76
CA LYS A 67 16.29 -7.15 -10.96
C LYS A 67 17.03 -5.85 -10.67
N SER A 68 16.81 -5.25 -9.49
CA SER A 68 17.44 -4.00 -9.08
C SER A 68 18.59 -4.27 -8.11
N ARG A 69 19.39 -3.26 -7.73
CA ARG A 69 20.43 -3.43 -6.71
C ARG A 69 19.91 -3.03 -5.33
N HIS A 70 20.23 -3.81 -4.30
CA HIS A 70 19.97 -3.42 -2.91
C HIS A 70 21.10 -2.51 -2.39
N PRO A 71 20.81 -1.54 -1.51
CA PRO A 71 19.47 -1.09 -1.10
C PRO A 71 18.75 -0.31 -2.22
N ARG A 72 17.43 -0.46 -2.34
CA ARG A 72 16.60 0.27 -3.31
C ARG A 72 15.32 0.82 -2.72
N PHE A 73 14.90 1.98 -3.22
CA PHE A 73 13.62 2.55 -2.84
C PHE A 73 12.43 1.62 -3.13
N HIS A 74 11.48 1.54 -2.20
CA HIS A 74 10.17 0.91 -2.39
C HIS A 74 9.16 1.52 -1.40
N ILE A 75 7.87 1.58 -1.77
CA ILE A 75 6.82 2.08 -0.87
C ILE A 75 6.21 0.94 -0.03
N GLY A 76 5.60 1.27 1.11
CA GLY A 76 4.95 0.32 2.01
C GLY A 76 5.76 0.12 3.27
N GLU A 77 5.84 1.18 4.06
CA GLU A 77 6.80 1.36 5.17
C GLU A 77 6.20 1.01 6.54
N SER A 78 4.88 0.95 6.65
CA SER A 78 4.21 0.59 7.89
C SER A 78 4.00 -0.92 7.98
N LEU A 79 4.61 -1.56 8.98
CA LEU A 79 4.45 -2.99 9.22
C LEU A 79 3.27 -3.26 10.18
N LEU A 80 2.89 -4.53 10.27
CA LEU A 80 1.91 -5.01 11.23
C LEU A 80 2.58 -5.88 12.31
N PRO A 81 2.01 -5.95 13.53
CA PRO A 81 2.51 -6.80 14.60
C PRO A 81 2.78 -8.25 14.21
N MET A 82 1.95 -8.86 13.37
CA MET A 82 2.17 -10.23 12.91
C MET A 82 3.35 -10.41 11.95
N ASN A 83 4.05 -9.34 11.57
CA ASN A 83 5.40 -9.44 10.99
C ASN A 83 6.43 -9.93 12.02
N LEU A 84 6.31 -9.55 13.30
CA LEU A 84 7.31 -9.82 14.33
C LEU A 84 7.61 -11.32 14.52
N PRO A 85 6.60 -12.22 14.62
CA PRO A 85 6.88 -13.66 14.73
C PRO A 85 7.60 -14.23 13.49
N ILE A 86 7.35 -13.67 12.30
CA ILE A 86 8.05 -14.08 11.08
C ILE A 86 9.51 -13.61 11.14
N LEU A 87 9.73 -12.34 11.53
CA LEU A 87 11.08 -11.79 11.70
C LEU A 87 11.91 -12.55 12.75
N GLU A 88 11.26 -12.98 13.83
CA GLU A 88 11.87 -13.84 14.85
C GLU A 88 12.30 -15.19 14.28
N ARG A 89 11.41 -15.89 13.56
CA ARG A 89 11.76 -17.16 12.89
C ARG A 89 12.83 -17.00 11.81
N LEU A 90 12.86 -15.86 11.12
CA LEU A 90 13.92 -15.53 10.18
C LEU A 90 15.25 -15.19 10.89
N GLY A 91 15.22 -14.87 12.19
CA GLY A 91 16.41 -14.52 12.98
C GLY A 91 16.87 -13.07 12.80
N VAL A 92 15.98 -12.19 12.33
CA VAL A 92 16.32 -10.80 11.95
C VAL A 92 15.60 -9.74 12.78
N LEU A 93 14.77 -10.14 13.75
CA LEU A 93 13.96 -9.22 14.55
C LEU A 93 14.80 -8.12 15.22
N ALA A 94 15.92 -8.46 15.85
CA ALA A 94 16.80 -7.49 16.49
C ALA A 94 17.42 -6.48 15.50
N ALA A 95 17.78 -6.94 14.30
CA ALA A 95 18.30 -6.07 13.25
C ALA A 95 17.22 -5.12 12.71
N VAL A 96 15.96 -5.57 12.65
CA VAL A 96 14.82 -4.71 12.29
C VAL A 96 14.51 -3.70 13.40
N ASP A 97 14.58 -4.10 14.66
CA ASP A 97 14.43 -3.19 15.81
C ASP A 97 15.42 -2.02 15.76
N ALA A 98 16.68 -2.31 15.37
CA ALA A 98 17.74 -1.30 15.27
C ALA A 98 17.52 -0.25 14.15
N ILE A 99 16.72 -0.57 13.12
CA ILE A 99 16.48 0.34 11.98
C ILE A 99 15.04 0.90 11.94
N GLY A 100 14.14 0.34 12.76
CA GLY A 100 12.72 0.64 12.74
C GLY A 100 12.32 1.70 13.76
N VAL A 101 11.28 2.48 13.43
CA VAL A 101 10.56 3.29 14.43
C VAL A 101 9.45 2.44 15.03
N ARG A 102 9.46 2.26 16.35
CA ARG A 102 8.45 1.47 17.06
C ARG A 102 7.06 2.08 16.90
N LYS A 103 6.09 1.25 16.49
CA LYS A 103 4.69 1.59 16.22
C LYS A 103 3.77 0.83 17.18
N THR A 104 3.13 1.51 18.13
CA THR A 104 2.29 0.90 19.17
C THR A 104 0.82 0.80 18.76
N GLY A 105 0.40 1.53 17.73
CA GLY A 105 -0.95 1.50 17.21
C GLY A 105 -1.13 2.18 15.85
N ALA A 106 -2.39 2.51 15.56
CA ALA A 106 -2.80 3.28 14.40
C ALA A 106 -3.82 4.35 14.78
N ASP A 107 -3.62 5.55 14.26
CA ASP A 107 -4.38 6.74 14.59
C ASP A 107 -5.39 7.05 13.47
N PHE A 108 -6.66 7.21 13.84
CA PHE A 108 -7.72 7.60 12.93
C PHE A 108 -8.37 8.90 13.44
N PRO A 109 -7.99 10.06 12.89
CA PRO A 109 -8.61 11.34 13.23
C PRO A 109 -10.13 11.31 13.06
N LYS A 110 -10.84 11.93 13.99
CA LYS A 110 -12.30 12.05 13.95
C LYS A 110 -12.70 13.13 12.95
N PRO A 111 -13.85 12.98 12.27
CA PRO A 111 -14.42 14.06 11.47
C PRO A 111 -14.76 15.27 12.37
N GLY A 112 -14.45 16.49 11.93
CA GLY A 112 -14.81 17.72 12.65
C GLY A 112 -13.67 18.72 12.83
N GLY A 113 -12.41 18.29 12.66
CA GLY A 113 -11.25 19.18 12.68
C GLY A 113 -10.84 19.69 14.07
N ASP A 114 -11.43 19.17 15.14
CA ASP A 114 -11.13 19.50 16.54
C ASP A 114 -9.84 18.83 17.08
N GLY A 115 -9.16 18.04 16.25
CA GLY A 115 -7.94 17.29 16.62
C GLY A 115 -8.20 15.98 17.37
N ALA A 116 -9.46 15.63 17.66
CA ALA A 116 -9.77 14.38 18.34
C ALA A 116 -9.39 13.17 17.47
N THR A 117 -8.74 12.17 18.05
CA THR A 117 -8.20 11.00 17.34
C THR A 117 -8.62 9.71 18.04
N ASN A 118 -9.06 8.72 17.27
CA ASN A 118 -9.24 7.35 17.78
C ASN A 118 -7.95 6.57 17.59
N VAL A 119 -7.37 6.08 18.69
CA VAL A 119 -6.12 5.33 18.71
C VAL A 119 -6.41 3.84 18.89
N PHE A 120 -6.06 3.03 17.89
CA PHE A 120 -6.18 1.57 17.94
C PHE A 120 -4.84 0.98 18.37
N ARG A 121 -4.69 0.76 19.68
CA ARG A 121 -3.46 0.20 20.26
C ARG A 121 -3.35 -1.30 20.08
N PHE A 122 -2.22 -1.77 19.56
CA PHE A 122 -2.03 -3.18 19.25
C PHE A 122 -1.98 -4.08 20.49
N GLU A 123 -1.58 -3.55 21.65
CA GLU A 123 -1.65 -4.27 22.94
C GLU A 123 -3.07 -4.75 23.30
N ARG A 124 -4.11 -4.11 22.74
CA ARG A 124 -5.51 -4.46 22.95
C ARG A 124 -6.00 -5.54 21.97
N ALA A 125 -5.14 -6.05 21.08
CA ALA A 125 -5.46 -7.17 20.21
C ALA A 125 -5.81 -8.42 21.03
N LEU A 126 -6.61 -9.31 20.43
CA LEU A 126 -6.96 -10.58 21.06
C LEU A 126 -5.79 -11.57 20.98
N TYR A 127 -5.85 -12.59 21.84
CA TYR A 127 -5.02 -13.80 21.77
C TYR A 127 -3.50 -13.58 21.74
N ALA A 128 -2.99 -12.61 22.49
CA ALA A 128 -1.55 -12.35 22.67
C ALA A 128 -0.78 -12.06 21.37
N SER A 129 -1.43 -11.41 20.39
CA SER A 129 -0.71 -10.78 19.28
C SER A 129 0.34 -9.78 19.83
N PRO A 130 1.49 -9.59 19.14
CA PRO A 130 2.48 -8.63 19.59
C PRO A 130 1.88 -7.22 19.77
N GLY A 131 2.25 -6.53 20.86
CA GLY A 131 1.69 -5.22 21.20
C GLY A 131 2.22 -4.04 20.38
N HIS A 132 3.09 -4.28 19.40
CA HIS A 132 3.68 -3.25 18.55
C HIS A 132 4.13 -3.82 17.20
N ALA A 133 4.56 -2.93 16.32
CA ALA A 133 5.23 -3.21 15.06
C ALA A 133 6.32 -2.15 14.81
N TYR A 134 6.80 -2.08 13.57
CA TYR A 134 7.76 -1.06 13.14
C TYR A 134 7.26 -0.28 11.92
N GLN A 135 7.66 0.98 11.85
CA GLN A 135 7.76 1.73 10.61
C GLN A 135 9.20 1.57 10.11
N VAL A 136 9.38 1.20 8.86
CA VAL A 136 10.70 0.93 8.29
C VAL A 136 10.88 1.64 6.97
N ARG A 137 12.09 2.16 6.71
CA ARG A 137 12.46 2.48 5.34
C ARG A 137 12.68 1.18 4.59
N ARG A 138 12.00 1.03 3.44
CA ARG A 138 11.97 -0.25 2.72
C ARG A 138 13.25 -0.59 1.97
N ASP A 139 14.08 0.40 1.68
CA ASP A 139 15.42 0.20 1.13
C ASP A 139 16.32 -0.54 2.12
N GLU A 140 16.35 -0.10 3.39
CA GLU A 140 17.09 -0.75 4.48
C GLU A 140 16.45 -2.11 4.85
N PHE A 141 15.12 -2.16 5.01
CA PHE A 141 14.42 -3.39 5.40
C PHE A 141 14.53 -4.49 4.34
N ASP A 142 14.33 -4.18 3.06
CA ASP A 142 14.42 -5.19 2.00
C ASP A 142 15.86 -5.69 1.85
N ALA A 143 16.86 -4.80 1.92
CA ALA A 143 18.27 -5.19 1.85
C ALA A 143 18.65 -6.13 3.01
N LEU A 144 18.25 -5.79 4.23
CA LEU A 144 18.47 -6.62 5.43
C LEU A 144 17.88 -8.03 5.26
N LEU A 145 16.65 -8.14 4.76
CA LEU A 145 16.03 -9.45 4.50
C LEU A 145 16.78 -10.22 3.39
N PHE A 146 17.19 -9.53 2.33
CA PHE A 146 17.90 -10.13 1.21
C PHE A 146 19.29 -10.64 1.61
N ASP A 147 20.02 -9.89 2.42
CA ASP A 147 21.31 -10.31 2.96
C ASP A 147 21.16 -11.46 3.96
N ASN A 148 20.07 -11.48 4.74
CA ASN A 148 19.75 -12.65 5.57
C ASN A 148 19.49 -13.91 4.72
N ALA A 149 18.87 -13.78 3.53
CA ALA A 149 18.70 -14.92 2.63
C ALA A 149 20.05 -15.45 2.14
N ARG A 150 21.01 -14.57 1.82
CA ARG A 150 22.40 -14.95 1.49
C ARG A 150 23.08 -15.67 2.65
N ALA A 151 23.01 -15.09 3.84
CA ALA A 151 23.60 -15.65 5.05
C ALA A 151 23.00 -17.02 5.43
N ALA A 152 21.72 -17.26 5.07
CA ALA A 152 21.05 -18.53 5.27
C ALA A 152 21.40 -19.61 4.21
N GLY A 153 22.24 -19.29 3.23
CA GLY A 153 22.74 -20.22 2.21
C GLY A 153 22.02 -20.16 0.86
N ALA A 154 21.13 -19.19 0.62
CA ALA A 154 20.60 -18.97 -0.72
C ALA A 154 21.65 -18.28 -1.62
N ASP A 155 21.74 -18.69 -2.88
CA ASP A 155 22.44 -17.93 -3.91
C ASP A 155 21.56 -16.73 -4.31
N ALA A 156 21.70 -15.61 -3.59
CA ALA A 156 20.91 -14.42 -3.84
C ALA A 156 21.70 -13.36 -4.62
N ARG A 157 21.22 -12.99 -5.80
CA ARG A 157 21.88 -12.07 -6.74
C ARG A 157 20.95 -10.92 -7.09
N ASP A 158 21.38 -9.70 -6.81
CA ASP A 158 20.72 -8.47 -7.21
C ASP A 158 21.38 -7.88 -8.48
N GLY A 159 20.67 -7.00 -9.19
CA GLY A 159 21.07 -6.58 -10.54
C GLY A 159 20.96 -7.70 -11.58
N VAL A 160 20.03 -8.65 -11.37
CA VAL A 160 19.77 -9.79 -12.26
C VAL A 160 18.28 -9.94 -12.52
N ALA A 161 17.86 -9.64 -13.75
CA ALA A 161 16.46 -9.74 -14.15
C ALA A 161 16.15 -11.10 -14.78
N VAL A 162 15.12 -11.78 -14.29
CA VAL A 162 14.51 -12.91 -15.01
C VAL A 162 13.66 -12.35 -16.15
N THR A 163 14.00 -12.71 -17.38
CA THR A 163 13.43 -12.15 -18.60
C THR A 163 12.46 -13.10 -19.30
N GLY A 164 12.49 -14.39 -18.98
CA GLY A 164 11.61 -15.39 -19.58
C GLY A 164 11.56 -16.70 -18.79
N VAL A 165 10.56 -17.51 -19.09
CA VAL A 165 10.41 -18.88 -18.57
C VAL A 165 9.79 -19.75 -19.65
N ALA A 166 10.35 -20.95 -19.84
CA ALA A 166 9.84 -21.99 -20.71
C ALA A 166 9.14 -23.07 -19.87
N PHE A 167 8.03 -23.57 -20.39
CA PHE A 167 7.24 -24.63 -19.77
C PHE A 167 7.35 -25.93 -20.58
N GLY A 168 7.44 -27.06 -19.88
CA GLY A 168 7.36 -28.39 -20.45
C GLY A 168 5.93 -28.77 -20.87
N ALA A 169 5.78 -29.95 -21.45
CA ALA A 169 4.49 -30.48 -21.89
C ALA A 169 3.50 -30.74 -20.73
N ASP A 170 3.98 -30.80 -19.49
CA ASP A 170 3.21 -31.01 -18.27
C ASP A 170 2.89 -29.70 -17.52
N ASP A 171 3.02 -28.56 -18.20
CA ASP A 171 2.85 -27.20 -17.65
C ASP A 171 3.83 -26.85 -16.51
N ARG A 172 4.90 -27.63 -16.31
CA ARG A 172 5.98 -27.29 -15.35
C ARG A 172 7.00 -26.36 -15.99
N PRO A 173 7.48 -25.33 -15.26
CA PRO A 173 8.58 -24.51 -15.76
C PRO A 173 9.86 -25.35 -15.73
N THR A 174 10.58 -25.40 -16.85
CA THR A 174 11.79 -26.24 -17.01
C THR A 174 13.06 -25.40 -17.09
N VAL A 175 12.99 -24.26 -17.78
CA VAL A 175 14.11 -23.33 -17.96
C VAL A 175 13.63 -21.90 -17.76
N ALA A 176 14.36 -21.10 -17.00
CA ALA A 176 14.21 -19.65 -16.93
C ALA A 176 15.43 -18.95 -17.56
N TYR A 177 15.20 -17.77 -18.12
CA TYR A 177 16.24 -16.95 -18.75
C TYR A 177 16.48 -15.72 -17.89
N ALA A 178 17.74 -15.46 -17.55
CA ALA A 178 18.12 -14.30 -16.76
C ALA A 178 19.18 -13.47 -17.47
N ARG A 179 19.23 -12.19 -17.14
CA ARG A 179 20.22 -11.23 -17.63
C ARG A 179 20.69 -10.35 -16.48
N ASP A 180 21.99 -10.19 -16.32
CA ASP A 180 22.55 -9.25 -15.35
C ASP A 180 22.66 -7.81 -15.91
N ASP A 181 23.03 -6.86 -15.06
CA ASP A 181 23.22 -5.45 -15.43
C ASP A 181 24.30 -5.24 -16.51
N ALA A 182 25.26 -6.16 -16.64
CA ALA A 182 26.28 -6.12 -17.69
C ALA A 182 25.75 -6.68 -19.04
N GLY A 183 24.48 -7.08 -19.09
CA GLY A 183 23.82 -7.62 -20.27
C GLY A 183 24.11 -9.11 -20.50
N ARG A 184 24.87 -9.78 -19.62
CA ARG A 184 25.21 -11.20 -19.74
C ARG A 184 23.97 -12.04 -19.48
N ALA A 185 23.62 -12.85 -20.46
CA ALA A 185 22.46 -13.75 -20.39
C ALA A 185 22.90 -15.15 -19.97
N PHE A 186 22.06 -15.83 -19.19
CA PHE A 186 22.29 -17.20 -18.75
C PHE A 186 20.96 -17.92 -18.53
N GLU A 187 21.02 -19.25 -18.58
CA GLU A 187 19.87 -20.12 -18.39
C GLU A 187 19.86 -20.70 -16.98
N ILE A 188 18.66 -20.97 -16.48
CA ILE A 188 18.44 -21.54 -15.15
C ILE A 188 17.55 -22.76 -15.29
N ARG A 189 18.04 -23.91 -14.85
CA ARG A 189 17.25 -25.14 -14.69
C ARG A 189 16.81 -25.25 -13.24
N MET A 190 15.53 -25.52 -13.02
CA MET A 190 14.92 -25.56 -11.69
C MET A 190 13.87 -26.67 -11.59
N ARG A 191 13.57 -27.08 -10.35
CA ARG A 191 12.47 -28.03 -10.06
C ARG A 191 11.20 -27.32 -9.63
N HIS A 192 11.34 -26.15 -9.00
CA HIS A 192 10.23 -25.29 -8.62
C HIS A 192 10.55 -23.81 -8.84
N LEU A 193 9.54 -23.00 -9.18
CA LEU A 193 9.64 -21.55 -9.35
C LEU A 193 8.70 -20.83 -8.37
N ILE A 194 9.22 -19.89 -7.59
CA ILE A 194 8.45 -18.97 -6.75
C ILE A 194 8.47 -17.58 -7.38
N ASP A 195 7.31 -17.11 -7.85
CA ASP A 195 7.16 -15.74 -8.32
C ASP A 195 6.86 -14.83 -7.12
N ALA A 196 7.88 -14.08 -6.71
CA ALA A 196 7.85 -13.05 -5.69
C ALA A 196 8.15 -11.66 -6.29
N SER A 197 7.87 -11.47 -7.60
CA SER A 197 8.23 -10.27 -8.39
C SER A 197 7.47 -8.99 -8.00
N GLY A 198 6.69 -9.05 -6.93
CA GLY A 198 5.88 -7.95 -6.45
C GLY A 198 4.84 -7.53 -7.49
N ARG A 199 4.71 -6.22 -7.70
CA ARG A 199 3.69 -5.67 -8.60
C ARG A 199 3.97 -5.84 -10.10
N ASP A 200 5.16 -6.32 -10.44
CA ASP A 200 5.49 -6.73 -11.81
C ASP A 200 4.67 -7.94 -12.24
N THR A 201 4.25 -8.80 -11.30
CA THR A 201 3.39 -9.97 -11.57
C THR A 201 3.92 -10.82 -12.73
N PHE A 202 5.20 -11.21 -12.67
CA PHE A 202 5.94 -11.83 -13.77
C PHE A 202 5.19 -13.00 -14.42
N LEU A 203 4.82 -14.03 -13.65
CA LEU A 203 4.04 -15.15 -14.15
C LEU A 203 2.61 -14.74 -14.45
N GLY A 204 2.02 -13.85 -13.64
CA GLY A 204 0.65 -13.37 -13.81
C GLY A 204 0.39 -12.75 -15.18
N ASN A 205 1.34 -11.97 -15.68
CA ASN A 205 1.31 -11.36 -17.00
C ASN A 205 1.55 -12.39 -18.12
N ARG A 206 2.53 -13.28 -17.95
CA ARG A 206 2.89 -14.29 -18.97
C ARG A 206 1.80 -15.35 -19.17
N LEU A 207 1.23 -15.82 -18.07
CA LEU A 207 0.13 -16.78 -18.07
C LEU A 207 -1.23 -16.10 -18.29
N LYS A 208 -1.26 -14.77 -18.45
CA LYS A 208 -2.47 -13.95 -18.64
C LYS A 208 -3.54 -14.22 -17.57
N THR A 209 -3.11 -14.40 -16.32
CA THR A 209 -4.00 -14.70 -15.17
C THR A 209 -4.34 -13.48 -14.35
N LYS A 210 -3.64 -12.35 -14.50
CA LYS A 210 -3.93 -11.10 -13.79
C LYS A 210 -5.33 -10.57 -14.13
N ARG A 211 -6.12 -10.25 -13.10
CA ARG A 211 -7.46 -9.65 -13.21
C ARG A 211 -7.50 -8.39 -12.36
N LYS A 212 -7.92 -7.27 -12.96
CA LYS A 212 -8.17 -6.03 -12.22
C LYS A 212 -9.39 -6.19 -11.33
N LEU A 213 -9.40 -5.46 -10.21
CA LEU A 213 -10.53 -5.40 -9.30
C LEU A 213 -11.31 -4.10 -9.55
N ASP A 214 -12.37 -4.16 -10.35
CA ASP A 214 -13.11 -2.96 -10.83
C ASP A 214 -13.71 -2.13 -9.69
N ARG A 215 -13.96 -2.75 -8.53
CA ARG A 215 -14.57 -2.10 -7.36
C ARG A 215 -13.60 -1.24 -6.53
N HIS A 216 -12.31 -1.22 -6.88
CA HIS A 216 -11.31 -0.43 -6.15
C HIS A 216 -10.21 -0.01 -7.11
N GLN A 217 -10.24 1.23 -7.59
CA GLN A 217 -9.27 1.75 -8.58
C GLN A 217 -8.51 2.96 -8.04
N SER A 218 -8.20 2.98 -6.74
CA SER A 218 -7.45 4.10 -6.16
C SER A 218 -6.03 4.22 -6.74
N ALA A 219 -5.51 5.43 -6.72
CA ALA A 219 -4.10 5.72 -6.95
C ALA A 219 -3.56 6.56 -5.80
N ALA A 220 -2.25 6.47 -5.57
CA ALA A 220 -1.55 7.21 -4.54
C ALA A 220 -0.56 8.21 -5.17
N LEU A 221 -0.49 9.41 -4.60
CA LEU A 221 0.66 10.31 -4.73
C LEU A 221 1.31 10.47 -3.37
N PHE A 222 2.64 10.42 -3.31
CA PHE A 222 3.33 10.43 -2.03
C PHE A 222 4.78 10.90 -2.14
N SER A 223 5.33 11.32 -1.01
CA SER A 223 6.73 11.71 -0.85
C SER A 223 7.15 11.64 0.62
N HIS A 224 8.37 12.10 0.89
CA HIS A 224 8.97 12.15 2.22
C HIS A 224 9.26 13.58 2.62
N TYR A 225 9.05 13.89 3.89
CA TYR A 225 9.14 15.24 4.44
C TYR A 225 9.91 15.22 5.76
N ARG A 226 10.61 16.30 6.08
CA ARG A 226 11.15 16.59 7.42
C ARG A 226 10.37 17.72 8.06
N GLY A 227 10.40 17.81 9.40
CA GLY A 227 9.68 18.85 10.14
C GLY A 227 8.15 18.66 10.17
N VAL A 228 7.66 17.45 9.88
CA VAL A 228 6.23 17.13 10.07
C VAL A 228 6.01 16.81 11.54
N GLU A 229 5.08 17.52 12.18
CA GLU A 229 4.75 17.30 13.59
C GLU A 229 4.33 15.85 13.82
N ARG A 230 4.96 15.18 14.80
CA ARG A 230 4.60 13.83 15.23
C ARG A 230 3.50 13.88 16.29
N ARG A 231 2.82 12.76 16.49
CA ARG A 231 1.97 12.57 17.67
C ARG A 231 2.83 12.60 18.94
N PRO A 232 2.33 13.08 20.08
CA PRO A 232 3.12 13.16 21.30
C PRO A 232 3.30 11.79 21.97
N GLY A 233 4.36 11.68 22.79
CA GLY A 233 4.59 10.55 23.68
C GLY A 233 4.65 9.20 22.96
N GLU A 234 4.01 8.20 23.54
CA GLU A 234 3.96 6.81 23.06
C GLU A 234 3.25 6.61 21.71
N ASP A 235 2.49 7.61 21.23
CA ASP A 235 1.86 7.59 19.90
C ASP A 235 2.81 8.11 18.80
N ALA A 236 4.01 8.61 19.13
CA ALA A 236 4.91 9.28 18.17
C ALA A 236 5.33 8.42 16.96
N GLY A 237 5.29 7.10 17.10
CA GLY A 237 5.57 6.14 16.03
C GLY A 237 4.34 5.61 15.30
N ASN A 238 3.12 6.02 15.68
CA ASN A 238 1.90 5.54 15.05
C ASN A 238 1.77 6.06 13.62
N ILE A 239 1.18 5.22 12.76
CA ILE A 239 0.67 5.69 11.48
C ILE A 239 -0.60 6.50 11.73
N THR A 240 -0.74 7.65 11.08
CA THR A 240 -2.02 8.36 11.00
C THR A 240 -2.69 8.06 9.68
N ILE A 241 -3.94 7.62 9.71
CA ILE A 241 -4.78 7.35 8.54
C ILE A 241 -5.99 8.29 8.61
N GLU A 242 -5.96 9.35 7.81
CA GLU A 242 -7.02 10.36 7.82
C GLU A 242 -7.86 10.31 6.55
N ARG A 243 -9.19 10.25 6.71
CA ARG A 243 -10.14 10.27 5.59
C ARG A 243 -10.50 11.69 5.22
N PHE A 244 -10.68 11.93 3.93
CA PHE A 244 -11.22 13.18 3.41
C PHE A 244 -12.17 12.90 2.24
N GLU A 245 -12.68 13.95 1.59
CA GLU A 245 -13.72 13.86 0.55
C GLU A 245 -13.35 12.91 -0.60
N HIS A 246 -12.08 12.90 -1.03
CA HIS A 246 -11.65 12.20 -2.24
C HIS A 246 -10.87 10.91 -1.97
N GLY A 247 -10.75 10.50 -0.70
CA GLY A 247 -10.00 9.32 -0.32
C GLY A 247 -9.47 9.38 1.11
N TRP A 248 -8.19 9.07 1.28
CA TRP A 248 -7.51 9.11 2.57
C TRP A 248 -6.02 9.42 2.40
N VAL A 249 -5.38 9.88 3.48
CA VAL A 249 -3.94 10.14 3.53
C VAL A 249 -3.27 9.32 4.63
N TRP A 250 -2.00 8.99 4.43
CA TRP A 250 -1.15 8.45 5.48
C TRP A 250 -0.09 9.46 5.92
N LEU A 251 0.26 9.41 7.21
CA LEU A 251 1.50 9.95 7.75
C LEU A 251 2.20 8.82 8.50
N ILE A 252 3.36 8.39 8.00
CA ILE A 252 4.16 7.28 8.55
C ILE A 252 5.50 7.85 9.05
N PRO A 253 5.73 7.88 10.37
CA PRO A 253 6.99 8.38 10.92
C PRO A 253 8.11 7.37 10.69
N LEU A 254 9.22 7.83 10.13
CA LEU A 254 10.44 7.07 9.87
C LEU A 254 11.58 7.61 10.75
N ARG A 255 12.74 6.96 10.69
CA ARG A 255 13.97 7.44 11.35
C ARG A 255 14.41 8.81 10.79
N ASP A 256 15.33 9.46 11.48
CA ASP A 256 16.03 10.67 11.03
C ASP A 256 15.10 11.86 10.70
N ASP A 257 14.04 12.01 11.52
CA ASP A 257 12.97 13.00 11.38
C ASP A 257 12.24 12.98 10.03
N VAL A 258 12.28 11.85 9.31
CA VAL A 258 11.54 11.70 8.06
C VAL A 258 10.12 11.22 8.33
N MET A 259 9.14 11.80 7.63
CA MET A 259 7.75 11.34 7.58
C MET A 259 7.42 10.99 6.13
N SER A 260 6.98 9.76 5.88
CA SER A 260 6.36 9.39 4.61
C SER A 260 4.91 9.88 4.63
N VAL A 261 4.55 10.68 3.63
CA VAL A 261 3.22 11.30 3.52
C VAL A 261 2.67 11.03 2.13
N GLY A 262 1.45 10.51 2.08
CA GLY A 262 0.82 10.19 0.81
C GLY A 262 -0.69 10.24 0.84
N ALA A 263 -1.27 10.55 -0.31
CA ALA A 263 -2.70 10.65 -0.54
C ALA A 263 -3.16 9.56 -1.49
N VAL A 264 -4.02 8.66 -1.00
CA VAL A 264 -4.73 7.66 -1.80
C VAL A 264 -6.10 8.20 -2.17
N CYS A 265 -6.30 8.43 -3.46
CA CYS A 265 -7.48 9.13 -3.96
C CYS A 265 -8.22 8.32 -5.04
N SER A 266 -9.48 8.67 -5.26
CA SER A 266 -10.27 8.11 -6.35
C SER A 266 -9.70 8.51 -7.73
N PRO A 267 -9.88 7.67 -8.76
CA PRO A 267 -9.51 8.02 -10.14
C PRO A 267 -10.06 9.37 -10.58
N GLU A 268 -11.31 9.68 -10.22
CA GLU A 268 -12.02 10.88 -10.65
C GLU A 268 -11.35 12.14 -10.13
N TYR A 269 -10.88 12.12 -8.88
CA TYR A 269 -10.14 13.24 -8.29
C TYR A 269 -8.75 13.37 -8.93
N LEU A 270 -8.05 12.25 -9.12
CA LEU A 270 -6.70 12.27 -9.69
C LEU A 270 -6.66 12.70 -11.15
N LYS A 271 -7.73 12.47 -11.92
CA LYS A 271 -7.88 13.01 -13.28
C LYS A 271 -7.95 14.55 -13.32
N GLN A 272 -8.24 15.20 -12.20
CA GLN A 272 -8.24 16.66 -12.09
C GLN A 272 -6.82 17.23 -11.94
N ARG A 273 -5.80 16.37 -11.77
CA ARG A 273 -4.40 16.80 -11.70
C ARG A 273 -4.02 17.55 -12.97
N ARG A 274 -3.66 18.82 -12.80
CA ARG A 274 -3.03 19.68 -13.82
C ARG A 274 -1.63 20.05 -13.34
N GLY A 275 -0.66 20.08 -14.25
CA GLY A 275 0.72 20.45 -13.95
C GLY A 275 1.47 19.38 -13.15
N ASP A 276 2.40 19.85 -12.30
CA ASP A 276 3.29 19.01 -11.50
C ASP A 276 2.54 18.19 -10.44
N GLY A 277 2.93 16.92 -10.30
CA GLY A 277 2.40 16.02 -9.29
C GLY A 277 2.74 16.45 -7.88
N ALA A 278 3.84 17.18 -7.68
CA ALA A 278 4.21 17.67 -6.37
C ALA A 278 3.26 18.77 -5.88
N GLU A 279 3.01 19.80 -6.68
CA GLU A 279 2.01 20.82 -6.34
C GLU A 279 0.63 20.22 -6.12
N PHE A 280 0.24 19.21 -6.91
CA PHE A 280 -1.02 18.53 -6.71
C PHE A 280 -1.09 17.83 -5.35
N LEU A 281 -0.03 17.13 -4.94
CA LEU A 281 0.06 16.51 -3.62
C LEU A 281 -0.06 17.57 -2.51
N GLU A 282 0.73 18.66 -2.57
CA GLU A 282 0.67 19.72 -1.54
C GLU A 282 -0.74 20.33 -1.43
N ARG A 283 -1.36 20.68 -2.58
CA ARG A 283 -2.75 21.18 -2.61
C ARG A 283 -3.75 20.17 -2.04
N THR A 284 -3.54 18.88 -2.25
CA THR A 284 -4.39 17.84 -1.65
C THR A 284 -4.22 17.77 -0.13
N LEU A 285 -2.98 17.85 0.37
CA LEU A 285 -2.70 17.83 1.81
C LEU A 285 -3.26 19.07 2.52
N ASP A 286 -3.17 20.25 1.89
CA ASP A 286 -3.69 21.52 2.43
C ASP A 286 -5.22 21.54 2.63
N ARG A 287 -5.96 20.69 1.91
CA ARG A 287 -7.42 20.55 2.07
C ARG A 287 -7.82 19.85 3.37
N ILE A 288 -6.87 19.28 4.09
CA ILE A 288 -7.11 18.48 5.30
C ILE A 288 -6.55 19.26 6.50
N PRO A 289 -7.39 19.98 7.28
CA PRO A 289 -6.93 20.97 8.25
C PRO A 289 -5.93 20.45 9.30
N THR A 290 -6.15 19.25 9.83
CA THR A 290 -5.28 18.54 10.79
C THR A 290 -3.94 18.16 10.17
N VAL A 291 -3.92 17.73 8.91
CA VAL A 291 -2.69 17.40 8.18
C VAL A 291 -1.93 18.68 7.85
N ARG A 292 -2.62 19.70 7.34
CA ARG A 292 -2.04 21.04 7.10
C ARG A 292 -1.41 21.63 8.36
N ALA A 293 -2.04 21.44 9.52
CA ALA A 293 -1.47 21.87 10.80
C ALA A 293 -0.14 21.15 11.09
N ARG A 294 -0.10 19.82 10.96
CA ARG A 294 1.12 19.02 11.19
C ARG A 294 2.21 19.24 10.15
N MET A 295 1.84 19.60 8.92
CA MET A 295 2.77 19.89 7.83
C MET A 295 3.32 21.33 7.86
N ARG A 296 2.94 22.14 8.86
CA ARG A 296 3.39 23.54 8.97
C ARG A 296 4.91 23.59 9.15
N GLY A 297 5.61 24.19 8.20
CA GLY A 297 7.08 24.26 8.21
C GLY A 297 7.77 22.99 7.73
N ALA A 298 7.01 21.98 7.27
CA ALA A 298 7.59 20.76 6.72
C ALA A 298 8.28 21.03 5.37
N THR A 299 9.40 20.35 5.13
CA THR A 299 10.15 20.44 3.88
C THR A 299 10.17 19.07 3.21
N ARG A 300 9.80 19.01 1.92
CA ARG A 300 9.89 17.79 1.14
C ARG A 300 11.35 17.43 0.87
N VAL A 301 11.75 16.20 1.16
CA VAL A 301 13.14 15.71 1.07
C VAL A 301 13.32 14.56 0.07
N ALA A 302 12.26 14.19 -0.66
CA ALA A 302 12.30 13.18 -1.71
C ALA A 302 11.48 13.61 -2.95
N PRO A 303 11.66 12.94 -4.10
CA PRO A 303 10.76 13.10 -5.24
C PRO A 303 9.31 12.73 -4.89
N VAL A 304 8.36 13.28 -5.65
CA VAL A 304 6.97 12.84 -5.58
C VAL A 304 6.77 11.64 -6.49
N HIS A 305 6.22 10.57 -5.93
CA HIS A 305 5.92 9.35 -6.65
C HIS A 305 4.41 9.24 -6.84
N ALA A 306 3.99 8.65 -7.97
CA ALA A 306 2.61 8.31 -8.24
C ALA A 306 2.49 6.83 -8.57
N THR A 307 1.52 6.15 -7.97
CA THR A 307 1.22 4.74 -8.25
C THR A 307 -0.29 4.55 -8.40
N GLY A 308 -0.73 3.91 -9.49
CA GLY A 308 -2.16 3.69 -9.72
C GLY A 308 -2.54 2.28 -10.12
N ASN A 309 -3.85 2.05 -10.13
CA ASN A 309 -4.51 0.82 -10.61
C ASN A 309 -3.89 -0.46 -10.04
N TYR A 310 -3.52 -0.42 -8.77
CA TYR A 310 -2.78 -1.49 -8.12
C TYR A 310 -3.67 -2.61 -7.60
N SER A 311 -4.99 -2.43 -7.54
CA SER A 311 -5.88 -3.48 -7.06
C SER A 311 -6.10 -4.55 -8.15
N TYR A 312 -5.49 -5.71 -7.96
CA TYR A 312 -5.61 -6.84 -8.86
C TYR A 312 -5.47 -8.16 -8.09
N ARG A 313 -5.86 -9.25 -8.76
CA ARG A 313 -5.63 -10.61 -8.30
C ARG A 313 -5.39 -11.52 -9.50
N ASN A 314 -4.46 -12.46 -9.35
CA ASN A 314 -4.28 -13.50 -10.35
C ASN A 314 -5.32 -14.61 -10.17
N ALA A 315 -5.92 -15.06 -11.27
CA ALA A 315 -6.90 -16.14 -11.28
C ALA A 315 -6.30 -17.49 -10.84
N ARG A 316 -4.98 -17.65 -10.98
CA ARG A 316 -4.21 -18.78 -10.48
C ARG A 316 -3.10 -18.27 -9.57
N MET A 317 -2.98 -18.88 -8.39
CA MET A 317 -1.86 -18.63 -7.47
C MET A 317 -0.69 -19.56 -7.75
N SER A 318 -0.97 -20.76 -8.24
CA SER A 318 0.03 -21.82 -8.42
C SER A 318 -0.38 -22.74 -9.57
N GLY A 319 0.57 -23.56 -10.01
CA GLY A 319 0.41 -24.66 -10.95
C GLY A 319 1.55 -25.66 -10.78
N PRO A 320 1.64 -26.69 -11.64
CA PRO A 320 2.72 -27.68 -11.57
C PRO A 320 4.10 -27.00 -11.54
N GLY A 321 4.86 -27.17 -10.47
CA GLY A 321 6.21 -26.64 -10.32
C GLY A 321 6.30 -25.12 -10.13
N TRP A 322 5.21 -24.39 -9.86
CA TRP A 322 5.30 -22.96 -9.58
C TRP A 322 4.23 -22.41 -8.61
N THR A 323 4.59 -21.36 -7.88
CA THR A 323 3.72 -20.65 -6.93
C THR A 323 3.99 -19.14 -6.95
N MET A 324 2.96 -18.30 -6.93
CA MET A 324 3.05 -16.84 -6.74
C MET A 324 2.84 -16.48 -5.27
N VAL A 325 3.62 -15.53 -4.75
CA VAL A 325 3.52 -15.05 -3.36
C VAL A 325 3.51 -13.52 -3.27
N GLY A 326 2.89 -12.99 -2.21
CA GLY A 326 2.73 -11.54 -2.02
C GLY A 326 2.04 -10.85 -3.19
N ASP A 327 2.53 -9.66 -3.54
CA ASP A 327 1.94 -8.83 -4.59
C ASP A 327 1.99 -9.51 -5.97
N ALA A 328 2.88 -10.48 -6.20
CA ALA A 328 2.87 -11.26 -7.45
C ALA A 328 1.56 -12.02 -7.62
N TYR A 329 0.91 -12.41 -6.51
CA TYR A 329 -0.40 -13.06 -6.52
C TYR A 329 -1.56 -12.04 -6.50
N ALA A 330 -1.59 -11.13 -5.53
CA ALA A 330 -2.68 -10.18 -5.36
C ALA A 330 -2.24 -8.94 -4.60
N PHE A 331 -2.81 -7.79 -4.95
CA PHE A 331 -2.70 -6.54 -4.21
C PHE A 331 -4.08 -5.90 -4.14
N ILE A 332 -4.48 -5.36 -2.98
CA ILE A 332 -5.80 -4.75 -2.79
C ILE A 332 -5.64 -3.25 -2.59
N ASP A 333 -5.29 -2.79 -1.38
CA ASP A 333 -5.10 -1.38 -1.04
C ASP A 333 -4.23 -1.25 0.22
N PRO A 334 -3.41 -0.19 0.35
CA PRO A 334 -2.49 -0.06 1.48
C PRO A 334 -3.12 0.48 2.77
N VAL A 335 -4.42 0.80 2.84
CA VAL A 335 -5.03 1.47 4.00
C VAL A 335 -4.76 0.82 5.36
N PHE A 336 -4.69 -0.51 5.43
CA PHE A 336 -4.40 -1.21 6.68
C PHE A 336 -2.98 -1.76 6.76
N SER A 337 -2.07 -1.29 5.90
CA SER A 337 -0.64 -1.62 5.97
C SER A 337 -0.34 -3.14 5.91
N SER A 338 -1.23 -3.93 5.31
CA SER A 338 -1.16 -5.40 5.37
C SER A 338 -0.25 -6.04 4.33
N GLY A 339 0.21 -5.28 3.33
CA GLY A 339 0.93 -5.82 2.17
C GLY A 339 2.20 -6.61 2.54
N VAL A 340 3.09 -6.04 3.37
CA VAL A 340 4.33 -6.71 3.77
C VAL A 340 4.05 -7.96 4.59
N TYR A 341 3.11 -7.91 5.53
CA TYR A 341 2.68 -9.07 6.29
C TYR A 341 2.13 -10.19 5.39
N LEU A 342 1.18 -9.87 4.50
CA LEU A 342 0.60 -10.85 3.57
C LEU A 342 1.66 -11.45 2.64
N ALA A 343 2.64 -10.65 2.22
CA ALA A 343 3.76 -11.09 1.42
C ALA A 343 4.66 -12.09 2.16
N MET A 344 5.07 -11.76 3.39
CA MET A 344 5.93 -12.61 4.21
C MET A 344 5.21 -13.87 4.71
N HIS A 345 3.95 -13.75 5.18
CA HIS A 345 3.11 -14.89 5.56
C HIS A 345 2.91 -15.83 4.37
N GLY A 346 2.52 -15.28 3.22
CA GLY A 346 2.35 -16.07 1.99
C GLY A 346 3.63 -16.79 1.57
N ALA A 347 4.78 -16.15 1.70
CA ALA A 347 6.08 -16.73 1.41
C ALA A 347 6.48 -17.86 2.38
N GLU A 348 6.22 -17.69 3.68
CA GLU A 348 6.47 -18.73 4.69
C GLU A 348 5.63 -19.98 4.43
N ARG A 349 4.33 -19.79 4.23
CA ARG A 349 3.40 -20.89 3.91
C ARG A 349 3.75 -21.55 2.57
N ALA A 350 4.16 -20.77 1.58
CA ALA A 350 4.60 -21.31 0.29
C ALA A 350 5.91 -22.11 0.41
N ALA A 351 6.87 -21.66 1.22
CA ALA A 351 8.11 -22.39 1.46
C ALA A 351 7.83 -23.80 2.03
N GLU A 352 6.90 -23.94 2.97
CA GLU A 352 6.48 -25.26 3.46
C GLU A 352 5.83 -26.14 2.37
N VAL A 353 5.00 -25.55 1.52
CA VAL A 353 4.35 -26.28 0.42
C VAL A 353 5.37 -26.73 -0.61
N VAL A 354 6.32 -25.88 -0.99
CA VAL A 354 7.38 -26.19 -1.95
C VAL A 354 8.29 -27.27 -1.40
N ASP A 355 8.70 -27.14 -0.14
CA ASP A 355 9.51 -28.14 0.55
C ASP A 355 8.84 -29.52 0.57
N ALA A 356 7.56 -29.59 0.95
CA ALA A 356 6.81 -30.84 0.95
C ALA A 356 6.55 -31.37 -0.47
N ALA A 357 6.29 -30.50 -1.45
CA ALA A 357 6.08 -30.90 -2.84
C ALA A 357 7.35 -31.45 -3.50
N LEU A 358 8.52 -30.90 -3.19
CA LEU A 358 9.79 -31.39 -3.72
C LEU A 358 10.20 -32.75 -3.13
N ARG A 359 9.79 -33.05 -1.88
CA ARG A 359 9.98 -34.37 -1.26
C ARG A 359 8.92 -35.39 -1.67
N GLU A 360 7.67 -34.96 -1.82
CA GLU A 360 6.53 -35.81 -2.17
C GLU A 360 5.70 -35.19 -3.31
N PRO A 361 6.15 -35.30 -4.58
CA PRO A 361 5.52 -34.62 -5.73
C PRO A 361 4.02 -34.93 -5.92
N ALA A 362 3.58 -36.13 -5.54
CA ALA A 362 2.18 -36.53 -5.61
C ALA A 362 1.24 -35.64 -4.76
N ARG A 363 1.76 -34.95 -3.74
CA ARG A 363 0.97 -34.08 -2.85
C ARG A 363 0.88 -32.64 -3.32
N GLU A 364 1.67 -32.23 -4.29
CA GLU A 364 1.83 -30.83 -4.72
C GLU A 364 0.49 -30.14 -4.97
N ALA A 365 -0.33 -30.69 -5.86
CA ALA A 365 -1.61 -30.08 -6.24
C ALA A 365 -2.56 -29.92 -5.05
N ARG A 366 -2.56 -30.86 -4.10
CA ARG A 366 -3.38 -30.78 -2.88
C ARG A 366 -2.89 -29.67 -1.95
N LEU A 367 -1.58 -29.60 -1.72
CA LEU A 367 -0.94 -28.61 -0.86
C LEU A 367 -1.11 -27.20 -1.41
N GLN A 368 -0.91 -27.02 -2.72
CA GLN A 368 -1.16 -25.77 -3.42
C GLN A 368 -2.61 -25.28 -3.31
N ARG A 369 -3.60 -26.18 -3.45
CA ARG A 369 -5.01 -25.83 -3.24
C ARG A 369 -5.29 -25.39 -1.82
N ALA A 370 -4.68 -26.04 -0.83
CA ALA A 370 -4.81 -25.68 0.58
C ALA A 370 -4.21 -24.29 0.86
N LEU A 371 -3.00 -24.02 0.35
CA LEU A 371 -2.34 -22.72 0.46
C LEU A 371 -3.19 -21.60 -0.15
N ARG A 372 -3.69 -21.79 -1.37
CA ARG A 372 -4.57 -20.79 -2.01
C ARG A 372 -5.80 -20.51 -1.17
N LYS A 373 -6.47 -21.56 -0.67
CA LYS A 373 -7.67 -21.41 0.19
C LYS A 373 -7.36 -20.65 1.48
N GLU A 374 -6.20 -20.91 2.09
CA GLU A 374 -5.73 -20.20 3.27
C GLU A 374 -5.54 -18.71 2.96
N LEU A 375 -4.72 -18.37 1.97
CA LEU A 375 -4.42 -16.97 1.64
C LEU A 375 -5.64 -16.20 1.17
N ASP A 376 -6.50 -16.82 0.37
CA ASP A 376 -7.77 -16.24 -0.10
C ASP A 376 -8.68 -15.86 1.05
N LYS A 377 -8.73 -16.69 2.10
CA LYS A 377 -9.54 -16.41 3.29
C LYS A 377 -9.07 -15.13 3.97
N GLY A 378 -7.76 -14.98 4.21
CA GLY A 378 -7.22 -13.77 4.84
C GLY A 378 -7.34 -12.53 3.95
N LEU A 379 -7.09 -12.67 2.64
CA LEU A 379 -7.33 -11.58 1.67
C LEU A 379 -8.79 -11.13 1.67
N ALA A 380 -9.75 -12.07 1.78
CA ALA A 380 -11.16 -11.75 1.85
C ALA A 380 -11.54 -10.99 3.13
N GLU A 381 -10.92 -11.33 4.26
CA GLU A 381 -11.09 -10.60 5.52
C GLU A 381 -10.65 -9.14 5.37
N PHE A 382 -9.43 -8.88 4.89
CA PHE A 382 -8.95 -7.52 4.65
C PHE A 382 -9.79 -6.78 3.60
N SER A 383 -10.07 -7.43 2.46
CA SER A 383 -10.83 -6.83 1.35
C SER A 383 -12.19 -6.30 1.81
N TRP A 384 -12.88 -7.03 2.69
CA TRP A 384 -14.21 -6.63 3.15
C TRP A 384 -14.18 -5.27 3.85
N PHE A 385 -13.18 -5.04 4.70
CA PHE A 385 -12.98 -3.77 5.41
C PHE A 385 -12.46 -2.68 4.48
N ILE A 386 -11.48 -2.99 3.64
CA ILE A 386 -10.87 -2.04 2.70
C ILE A 386 -11.94 -1.41 1.81
N TYR A 387 -12.77 -2.23 1.16
CA TYR A 387 -13.81 -1.74 0.23
C TYR A 387 -14.89 -0.87 0.88
N ARG A 388 -14.97 -0.87 2.21
CA ARG A 388 -15.98 -0.11 2.96
C ARG A 388 -15.38 1.06 3.71
N PHE A 389 -14.04 1.14 3.82
CA PHE A 389 -13.35 2.04 4.75
C PHE A 389 -13.73 3.51 4.59
N THR A 390 -13.83 3.99 3.34
CA THR A 390 -14.21 5.39 3.04
C THR A 390 -15.72 5.64 3.10
N GLY A 391 -16.53 4.58 3.19
CA GLY A 391 -17.98 4.64 3.20
C GLY A 391 -18.55 5.25 4.50
N PRO A 392 -19.76 5.85 4.43
CA PRO A 392 -20.33 6.61 5.54
C PRO A 392 -20.59 5.76 6.78
N VAL A 393 -20.97 4.49 6.61
CA VAL A 393 -21.18 3.54 7.71
C VAL A 393 -19.88 3.24 8.45
N MET A 394 -18.79 2.93 7.73
CA MET A 394 -17.49 2.68 8.36
C MET A 394 -16.96 3.93 9.05
N ARG A 395 -17.15 5.11 8.44
CA ARG A 395 -16.80 6.38 9.08
C ARG A 395 -17.48 6.55 10.43
N GLN A 396 -18.79 6.25 10.51
CA GLN A 396 -19.53 6.31 11.76
C GLN A 396 -19.01 5.29 12.79
N LEU A 397 -18.81 4.03 12.38
CA LEU A 397 -18.35 2.95 13.26
C LEU A 397 -16.93 3.20 13.80
N PHE A 398 -16.03 3.73 12.98
CA PHE A 398 -14.66 4.07 13.38
C PHE A 398 -14.58 5.36 14.19
N SER A 399 -15.54 6.28 14.06
CA SER A 399 -15.55 7.53 14.84
C SER A 399 -16.04 7.30 16.27
N ASN A 400 -16.91 6.31 16.48
CA ASN A 400 -17.48 5.96 17.77
C ASN A 400 -17.30 4.46 18.07
N PRO A 401 -16.06 3.98 18.24
CA PRO A 401 -15.82 2.56 18.52
C PRO A 401 -16.49 2.18 19.85
N ARG A 402 -17.21 1.07 19.85
CA ARG A 402 -17.78 0.47 21.06
C ARG A 402 -17.22 -0.93 21.19
N ASN A 403 -16.55 -1.22 22.31
CA ASN A 403 -16.01 -2.55 22.56
C ASN A 403 -17.05 -3.53 23.13
N ALA A 404 -18.30 -3.45 22.67
CA ALA A 404 -19.29 -4.47 23.01
C ALA A 404 -18.82 -5.82 22.45
N LEU A 405 -18.89 -6.89 23.25
CA LEU A 405 -18.53 -8.25 22.84
C LEU A 405 -17.10 -8.38 22.25
N GLN A 406 -16.18 -7.51 22.66
CA GLN A 406 -14.78 -7.47 22.19
C GLN A 406 -14.63 -7.22 20.68
N ILE A 407 -15.61 -6.55 20.06
CA ILE A 407 -15.60 -6.27 18.62
C ILE A 407 -14.45 -5.32 18.25
N GLU A 408 -14.20 -4.30 19.05
CA GLU A 408 -13.09 -3.36 18.80
C GLU A 408 -11.76 -4.12 18.84
N GLN A 409 -11.55 -4.98 19.84
CA GLN A 409 -10.35 -5.82 19.93
C GLN A 409 -10.19 -6.76 18.73
N ALA A 410 -11.29 -7.28 18.18
CA ALA A 410 -11.23 -8.08 16.96
C ALA A 410 -10.82 -7.24 15.73
N VAL A 411 -11.28 -5.99 15.63
CA VAL A 411 -10.81 -5.06 14.59
C VAL A 411 -9.33 -4.73 14.80
N ILE A 412 -8.89 -4.51 16.03
CA ILE A 412 -7.47 -4.31 16.36
C ILE A 412 -6.65 -5.55 15.96
N SER A 413 -7.15 -6.75 16.21
CA SER A 413 -6.47 -8.01 15.83
C SER A 413 -6.32 -8.13 14.31
N MET A 414 -7.37 -7.76 13.55
CA MET A 414 -7.27 -7.68 12.09
C MET A 414 -6.24 -6.62 11.64
N LEU A 415 -6.26 -5.43 12.25
CA LEU A 415 -5.26 -4.38 12.01
C LEU A 415 -3.86 -4.81 12.46
N ALA A 416 -3.75 -5.78 13.36
CA ALA A 416 -2.49 -6.38 13.79
C ALA A 416 -1.96 -7.44 12.80
N GLY A 417 -2.77 -7.88 11.84
CA GLY A 417 -2.45 -8.98 10.91
C GLY A 417 -3.03 -10.33 11.32
N ASP A 418 -3.70 -10.43 12.47
CA ASP A 418 -4.25 -11.69 12.97
C ASP A 418 -5.60 -12.03 12.31
N VAL A 419 -5.53 -12.41 11.03
CA VAL A 419 -6.67 -12.90 10.24
C VAL A 419 -6.60 -14.41 9.94
N TYR A 420 -5.46 -15.04 10.24
CA TYR A 420 -5.20 -16.45 9.96
C TYR A 420 -5.21 -17.34 11.20
N ALA A 421 -4.75 -16.84 12.37
CA ALA A 421 -4.42 -17.70 13.49
C ALA A 421 -5.64 -18.11 14.33
N HIS A 422 -6.57 -17.18 14.62
CA HIS A 422 -7.60 -17.43 15.64
C HIS A 422 -9.05 -17.38 15.12
N PRO A 423 -9.79 -18.51 15.18
CA PRO A 423 -11.22 -18.54 14.83
C PRO A 423 -12.07 -17.55 15.66
N GLY A 424 -11.67 -17.28 16.90
CA GLY A 424 -12.35 -16.32 17.78
C GLY A 424 -12.34 -14.88 17.26
N VAL A 425 -11.28 -14.46 16.55
CA VAL A 425 -11.22 -13.17 15.86
C VAL A 425 -12.24 -13.17 14.72
N THR A 426 -12.21 -14.18 13.84
CA THR A 426 -13.13 -14.24 12.68
C THR A 426 -14.61 -14.27 13.06
N ARG A 427 -14.99 -14.92 14.17
CA ARG A 427 -16.38 -14.92 14.68
C ARG A 427 -16.83 -13.52 15.07
N ARG A 428 -15.97 -12.76 15.77
CA ARG A 428 -16.24 -11.37 16.16
C ARG A 428 -16.24 -10.42 14.96
N LEU A 429 -15.37 -10.64 13.97
CA LEU A 429 -15.42 -9.90 12.71
C LEU A 429 -16.74 -10.16 11.97
N ARG A 430 -17.28 -11.38 11.95
CA ARG A 430 -18.62 -11.65 11.39
C ARG A 430 -19.72 -10.90 12.13
N LEU A 431 -19.64 -10.81 13.46
CA LEU A 431 -20.56 -9.99 14.25
C LEU A 431 -20.44 -8.50 13.90
N PHE A 432 -19.21 -7.98 13.71
CA PHE A 432 -19.00 -6.63 13.19
C PHE A 432 -19.69 -6.42 11.84
N ARG A 433 -19.62 -7.39 10.92
CA ARG A 433 -20.32 -7.32 9.62
C ARG A 433 -21.83 -7.27 9.78
N ALA A 434 -22.40 -7.97 10.76
CA ALA A 434 -23.83 -7.90 11.06
C ALA A 434 -24.21 -6.51 11.61
N ILE A 435 -23.43 -5.95 12.52
CA ILE A 435 -23.62 -4.58 13.03
C ILE A 435 -23.54 -3.56 11.89
N TYR A 436 -22.53 -3.69 11.02
CA TYR A 436 -22.40 -2.86 9.82
C TYR A 436 -23.67 -2.89 8.97
N ALA A 437 -24.23 -4.08 8.71
CA ALA A 437 -25.45 -4.22 7.91
C ALA A 437 -26.65 -3.54 8.57
N LEU A 438 -26.81 -3.69 9.90
CA LEU A 438 -27.87 -3.03 10.67
C LEU A 438 -27.72 -1.50 10.67
N THR A 439 -26.51 -0.99 10.85
CA THR A 439 -26.23 0.46 10.78
C THR A 439 -26.51 1.00 9.37
N ALA A 440 -26.10 0.28 8.33
CA ALA A 440 -26.38 0.64 6.94
C ALA A 440 -27.90 0.73 6.66
N LEU A 441 -28.68 -0.24 7.14
CA LEU A 441 -30.15 -0.23 7.03
C LEU A 441 -30.76 0.96 7.77
N GLY A 442 -30.26 1.27 8.98
CA GLY A 442 -30.69 2.43 9.76
C GLY A 442 -30.45 3.74 9.01
N MET A 443 -29.24 3.94 8.48
CA MET A 443 -28.88 5.13 7.69
C MET A 443 -29.71 5.27 6.41
N ALA A 444 -29.92 4.17 5.68
CA ALA A 444 -30.75 4.16 4.47
C ALA A 444 -32.20 4.53 4.79
N ARG A 445 -32.76 4.03 5.90
CA ARG A 445 -34.11 4.36 6.35
C ARG A 445 -34.23 5.84 6.72
N THR A 446 -33.19 6.45 7.30
CA THR A 446 -33.17 7.88 7.59
C THR A 446 -33.08 8.71 6.31
N ALA A 447 -32.15 8.38 5.40
CA ALA A 447 -32.04 9.05 4.11
C ALA A 447 -33.33 8.95 3.28
N TRP A 448 -34.00 7.80 3.30
CA TRP A 448 -35.29 7.62 2.64
C TRP A 448 -36.40 8.44 3.31
N ARG A 449 -36.46 8.47 4.65
CA ARG A 449 -37.40 9.32 5.40
C ARG A 449 -37.20 10.80 5.11
N ASP A 450 -35.95 11.26 5.04
CA ASP A 450 -35.61 12.65 4.73
C ASP A 450 -36.00 13.01 3.30
N ARG A 451 -35.73 12.10 2.33
CA ARG A 451 -36.18 12.24 0.94
C ARG A 451 -37.70 12.28 0.86
N TRP A 452 -38.39 11.39 1.56
CA TRP A 452 -39.86 11.31 1.57
C TRP A 452 -40.51 12.55 2.20
N ARG A 453 -39.93 13.09 3.28
CA ARG A 453 -40.33 14.37 3.89
C ARG A 453 -40.12 15.55 2.94
N ARG A 454 -39.03 15.57 2.17
CA ARG A 454 -38.77 16.59 1.14
C ARG A 454 -39.74 16.51 -0.03
N THR A 455 -40.17 15.32 -0.43
CA THR A 455 -41.19 15.13 -1.49
C THR A 455 -42.63 15.36 -1.04
N ARG A 456 -42.88 15.50 0.28
CA ARG A 456 -44.21 15.73 0.87
C ARG A 456 -44.39 17.12 1.50
N ARG A 457 -43.37 17.97 1.46
CA ARG A 457 -43.60 19.40 1.64
C ARG A 457 -44.19 19.92 0.30
N PRO A 458 -45.37 20.56 0.29
CA PRO A 458 -45.78 21.31 -0.89
C PRO A 458 -44.66 22.31 -1.20
N ALA A 459 -44.44 22.56 -2.49
CA ALA A 459 -43.55 23.64 -2.92
C ALA A 459 -43.95 24.89 -2.12
N VAL A 460 -43.04 25.37 -1.28
CA VAL A 460 -43.19 26.73 -0.78
C VAL A 460 -43.04 27.59 -2.02
N GLU A 461 -44.17 28.16 -2.47
CA GLU A 461 -44.17 29.19 -3.49
C GLU A 461 -43.11 30.21 -3.11
N PHE A 462 -42.09 30.33 -3.97
CA PHE A 462 -41.34 31.56 -4.05
C PHE A 462 -42.35 32.60 -4.56
N GLY A 463 -42.96 33.34 -3.64
CA GLY A 463 -43.59 34.61 -3.95
C GLY A 463 -42.51 35.53 -4.48
N GLY A 464 -42.48 35.68 -5.80
CA GLY A 464 -41.81 36.81 -6.41
C GLY A 464 -42.55 38.06 -6.00
N ASP A 465 -41.92 38.87 -5.17
CA ASP A 465 -42.10 40.32 -5.21
C ASP A 465 -40.91 41.00 -4.53
N THR A 466 -40.04 41.57 -5.35
CA THR A 466 -39.24 42.79 -5.09
C THR A 466 -38.46 43.11 -6.37
N LEU A 467 -39.21 43.44 -7.42
CA LEU A 467 -38.76 44.44 -8.38
C LEU A 467 -39.33 45.78 -7.93
N GLN A 468 -38.47 46.78 -7.97
CA GLN A 468 -38.69 48.17 -7.57
C GLN A 468 -39.95 48.80 -8.21
N THR A 469 -40.63 49.64 -7.44
CA THR A 469 -41.24 50.88 -7.95
C THR A 469 -41.02 52.03 -6.95
N ASP A 470 -40.32 53.04 -7.45
CA ASP A 470 -40.53 54.48 -7.30
C ASP A 470 -40.87 55.07 -5.92
N GLY A 471 -39.86 55.74 -5.35
CA GLY A 471 -40.02 56.90 -4.46
C GLY A 471 -39.02 57.97 -4.87
N SER A 472 -39.48 58.96 -5.63
CA SER A 472 -38.76 60.18 -5.94
C SER A 472 -38.99 61.26 -4.87
N ALA A 473 -38.02 62.17 -4.81
CA ALA A 473 -38.02 63.51 -4.21
C ALA A 473 -37.37 63.70 -2.82
N ASP A 474 -36.29 64.48 -2.88
CA ASP A 474 -35.77 65.47 -1.93
C ASP A 474 -35.18 65.03 -0.59
N GLU A 475 -33.84 65.10 -0.45
CA GLU A 475 -33.18 66.31 0.03
C GLU A 475 -31.65 66.25 -0.11
N ALA A 476 -31.06 67.41 -0.37
CA ALA A 476 -29.67 67.64 -0.76
C ALA A 476 -28.66 67.50 0.40
N THR A 477 -27.41 67.10 0.10
CA THR A 477 -26.21 67.99 0.13
C THR A 477 -24.93 67.19 -0.17
N ASN A 478 -24.08 67.80 -1.00
CA ASN A 478 -22.91 67.24 -1.68
C ASN A 478 -21.59 67.73 -1.01
N VAL A 479 -20.59 66.83 -0.96
CA VAL A 479 -19.17 67.00 -1.38
C VAL A 479 -18.27 68.10 -0.77
N ALA A 480 -17.09 67.68 -0.29
CA ALA A 480 -15.73 68.17 -0.63
C ALA A 480 -14.69 67.51 0.35
N ARG A 481 -13.44 67.15 0.02
CA ARG A 481 -12.54 67.46 -1.09
C ARG A 481 -11.35 66.48 -1.09
N ALA A 482 -10.70 66.38 -2.25
CA ALA A 482 -9.53 65.56 -2.56
C ALA A 482 -8.18 66.19 -2.13
N ALA A 483 -7.23 65.29 -1.85
CA ALA A 483 -5.84 65.19 -2.34
C ALA A 483 -4.83 66.37 -2.34
N ALA A 484 -3.58 65.94 -2.08
CA ALA A 484 -2.28 66.41 -2.59
C ALA A 484 -1.52 67.49 -1.80
N VAL A 485 -0.25 67.17 -1.45
CA VAL A 485 1.00 67.78 -1.96
C VAL A 485 2.20 67.15 -1.22
N GLY A 486 3.25 66.77 -1.95
CA GLY A 486 4.52 66.20 -1.45
C GLY A 486 5.60 67.27 -1.17
N PRO A 487 6.88 67.03 -1.55
CA PRO A 487 7.98 66.70 -0.62
C PRO A 487 9.14 67.72 -0.63
N SER A 488 10.03 67.70 0.37
CA SER A 488 11.38 68.32 0.37
C SER A 488 12.17 67.74 1.55
N GLY A 489 13.32 67.05 1.36
CA GLY A 489 14.69 67.61 1.35
C GLY A 489 15.27 67.64 2.78
N ASP A 490 16.55 67.41 3.10
CA ASP A 490 17.74 66.96 2.38
C ASP A 490 18.83 66.73 3.47
N LEU A 491 19.86 65.92 3.17
CA LEU A 491 21.27 65.99 3.61
C LEU A 491 21.76 65.72 5.08
N MET A 492 22.77 64.83 5.10
CA MET A 492 24.06 64.84 5.86
C MET A 492 24.06 64.60 7.40
N GLU A 493 25.04 63.95 8.05
CA GLU A 493 26.31 63.28 7.71
C GLU A 493 26.77 62.43 8.92
N ALA A 494 27.57 61.40 8.65
CA ALA A 494 28.67 60.75 9.42
C ALA A 494 28.92 61.15 10.91
N THR A 495 29.28 60.25 11.84
CA THR A 495 30.58 59.55 11.89
C THR A 495 30.74 58.66 13.16
N THR A 496 31.53 57.59 13.00
CA THR A 496 32.52 56.98 13.94
C THR A 496 32.14 56.25 15.24
N GLY A 497 32.70 55.04 15.40
CA GLY A 497 33.09 54.49 16.72
C GLY A 497 32.96 52.98 16.94
N THR A 498 33.87 52.17 16.38
CA THR A 498 34.27 50.83 16.91
C THR A 498 35.61 50.99 17.68
N PRO A 499 36.27 49.98 18.29
CA PRO A 499 35.90 48.61 18.69
C PRO A 499 36.48 48.15 20.07
N GLY A 500 36.18 46.91 20.46
CA GLY A 500 36.97 46.08 21.40
C GLY A 500 36.19 44.80 21.70
N GLY A 501 36.57 43.58 21.28
CA GLY A 501 37.88 42.92 21.39
C GLY A 501 38.08 42.51 22.86
N VAL A 502 38.18 41.23 23.26
CA VAL A 502 39.24 40.30 22.87
C VAL A 502 39.07 38.95 23.64
N LYS A 503 39.52 37.85 23.00
CA LYS A 503 40.08 36.57 23.52
C LYS A 503 39.19 35.37 23.94
N SER A 504 39.28 34.35 23.10
CA SER A 504 39.41 32.90 23.43
C SER A 504 40.79 32.61 24.05
N PRO A 505 41.04 31.47 24.74
CA PRO A 505 41.51 30.26 24.03
C PRO A 505 41.16 28.87 24.64
N ALA A 506 41.12 27.86 23.76
CA ALA A 506 41.68 26.48 23.81
C ALA A 506 41.35 25.45 24.95
N GLU A 507 40.73 24.32 24.55
CA GLU A 507 41.08 22.87 24.68
C GLU A 507 41.98 22.29 25.81
N PRO A 508 42.13 20.95 26.02
CA PRO A 508 41.29 19.73 25.78
C PRO A 508 41.35 18.69 26.97
N LEU A 509 41.03 17.38 26.71
CA LEU A 509 41.21 16.11 27.51
C LEU A 509 39.97 15.59 28.28
N GLU A 510 39.73 14.31 28.56
CA GLU A 510 40.00 12.96 28.00
C GLU A 510 39.12 11.98 28.85
N HIS A 511 38.79 10.80 28.30
CA HIS A 511 38.43 9.53 28.96
C HIS A 511 37.53 9.44 30.23
N ALA A 512 36.36 8.80 30.07
CA ALA A 512 35.96 7.56 30.75
C ALA A 512 34.75 6.92 30.04
#